data_AF-A0A3Q9BJB4-F1
#
_entry.id   AF-A0A3Q9BJB4-F1
#
_cell.length_a   1.000
_cell.length_b   1.000
_cell.length_c   1.000
_cell.angle_alpha   90.00
_cell.angle_beta   90.00
_cell.angle_gamma   90.00
#
_symmetry.space_group_name_H-M   'P 1'
#
loop_
_entity.id
_entity.type
_entity.pdbx_description
1 polymer ?
#
loop_
_entity_poly.entity_id
_entity_poly.type
_entity_poly.pdbx_seq_one_letter_code
_entity_poly.pdbx_strand_id
1 'polypeptide(L)'
;SYSWYIYSANRLKYPKVRKRLIKLWREAKTQYADPVDAWASIVEDKSKADSYKQQRGLGGFVRAQWNEVNEIIAAANVYTTKKYGPDRVVGFSPIPAMSMVSYAAGARYLSLIGGHCLSFYDWYCDLPPASPQI
;
A
#
# COMPACT_ATOMS: atom_id res chain seq x y z
N SER A 1 16.77 -19.02 -14.90
CA SER A 1 16.40 -19.73 -13.66
C SER A 1 15.85 -18.75 -12.63
N TYR A 2 14.75 -19.08 -11.94
CA TYR A 2 14.17 -18.23 -10.89
C TYR A 2 15.01 -18.18 -9.60
N SER A 3 15.91 -19.16 -9.40
CA SER A 3 16.77 -19.26 -8.21
C SER A 3 17.67 -18.03 -7.98
N TRP A 4 17.98 -17.27 -9.03
CA TRP A 4 18.77 -16.04 -8.96
C TRP A 4 18.18 -15.02 -7.97
N TYR A 5 16.85 -14.91 -7.90
CA TYR A 5 16.17 -13.91 -7.07
C TYR A 5 16.40 -14.09 -5.56
N ILE A 6 16.73 -15.30 -5.11
CA ILE A 6 16.86 -15.59 -3.68
C ILE A 6 18.02 -14.79 -3.08
N TYR A 7 19.15 -14.72 -3.80
CA TYR A 7 20.41 -14.13 -3.32
C TYR A 7 20.92 -12.95 -4.17
N SER A 8 20.21 -12.58 -5.23
CA SER A 8 20.59 -11.44 -6.08
C SER A 8 20.79 -10.14 -5.29
N ALA A 9 21.59 -9.23 -5.85
CA ALA A 9 21.77 -7.88 -5.34
C ALA A 9 20.45 -7.09 -5.24
N ASN A 10 19.42 -7.49 -5.99
CA ASN A 10 18.11 -6.81 -6.04
C ASN A 10 17.08 -7.37 -5.04
N ARG A 11 17.43 -8.39 -4.25
CA ARG A 11 16.50 -8.95 -3.25
C ARG A 11 16.11 -7.92 -2.19
N LEU A 12 14.80 -7.74 -1.99
CA LEU A 12 14.27 -7.00 -0.85
C LEU A 12 14.41 -7.82 0.43
N LYS A 13 15.24 -7.34 1.37
CA LYS A 13 15.57 -8.01 2.64
C LYS A 13 14.81 -7.46 3.85
N TYR A 14 14.42 -6.18 3.79
CA TYR A 14 13.83 -5.44 4.91
C TYR A 14 12.68 -4.57 4.41
N PRO A 15 11.70 -4.23 5.26
CA PRO A 15 10.73 -3.20 4.93
C PRO A 15 11.45 -1.86 4.69
N LYS A 16 10.99 -1.13 3.68
CA LYS A 16 11.56 0.14 3.26
C LYS A 16 10.48 1.21 3.26
N VAL A 17 10.81 2.39 3.77
CA VAL A 17 9.93 3.57 3.73
C VAL A 17 10.70 4.74 3.16
N ARG A 18 10.01 5.69 2.51
CA ARG A 18 10.63 6.92 2.04
C ARG A 18 11.14 7.73 3.24
N LYS A 19 12.41 8.17 3.21
CA LYS A 19 13.05 8.95 4.28
C LYS A 19 12.20 10.14 4.73
N ARG A 20 11.59 10.85 3.77
CA ARG A 20 10.76 12.03 4.07
C ARG A 20 9.49 11.68 4.83
N LEU A 21 8.81 10.59 4.44
CA LEU A 21 7.60 10.13 5.13
C LEU A 21 7.91 9.63 6.54
N ILE A 22 8.96 8.82 6.70
CA ILE A 22 9.28 8.25 8.03
C ILE A 22 9.72 9.32 9.02
N LYS A 23 10.37 10.40 8.54
CA LYS A 23 10.71 11.55 9.37
C LYS A 23 9.45 12.23 9.91
N LEU A 24 8.51 12.57 9.02
CA LEU A 24 7.22 13.18 9.41
C LEU A 24 6.42 12.27 10.34
N TRP A 25 6.41 10.96 10.08
CA TRP A 25 5.73 9.98 10.91
C TRP A 25 6.25 9.99 12.35
N ARG A 26 7.57 9.92 12.53
CA ARG A 26 8.19 9.92 13.86
C ARG A 26 7.97 11.24 14.59
N GLU A 27 8.06 12.37 13.89
CA GLU A 27 7.76 13.71 14.45
C GLU A 27 6.28 13.87 14.84
N ALA A 28 5.36 13.24 14.11
CA ALA A 28 3.95 13.23 14.47
C ALA A 28 3.68 12.33 15.69
N LYS A 29 4.32 11.15 15.75
CA LYS A 29 4.20 10.22 16.89
C LYS A 29 4.73 10.78 18.21
N THR A 30 5.57 11.84 18.21
CA THR A 30 5.94 12.55 19.45
C THR A 30 4.89 13.53 19.93
N GLN A 31 3.96 13.93 19.06
CA GLN A 31 2.90 14.90 19.37
C GLN A 31 1.54 14.23 19.60
N TYR A 32 1.30 13.10 18.95
CA TYR A 32 0.03 12.37 18.99
C TYR A 32 0.26 10.94 19.49
N ALA A 33 -0.42 10.57 20.57
CA ALA A 33 -0.38 9.21 21.10
C ALA A 33 -1.09 8.22 20.17
N ASP A 34 -2.27 8.61 19.65
CA ASP A 34 -3.01 7.83 18.67
C ASP A 34 -2.33 7.92 17.29
N PRO A 35 -1.93 6.78 16.68
CA PRO A 35 -1.31 6.78 15.36
C PRO A 35 -2.26 7.28 14.24
N VAL A 36 -3.58 7.18 14.40
CA VAL A 36 -4.57 7.69 13.44
C VAL A 36 -4.53 9.22 13.40
N ASP A 37 -4.46 9.87 14.56
CA ASP A 37 -4.32 11.33 14.67
C ASP A 37 -2.94 11.79 14.18
N ALA A 38 -1.89 11.03 14.48
CA ALA A 38 -0.56 11.27 13.93
C ALA A 38 -0.58 11.28 12.39
N TRP A 39 -1.26 10.31 11.78
CA TRP A 39 -1.43 10.25 10.33
C TRP A 39 -2.23 11.44 9.80
N ALA A 40 -3.35 11.79 10.44
CA ALA A 40 -4.18 12.94 10.08
C ALA A 40 -3.34 14.23 10.02
N SER A 41 -2.49 14.47 11.04
CA SER A 41 -1.62 15.65 11.13
C SER A 41 -0.61 15.81 9.97
N ILE A 42 -0.34 14.72 9.24
CA ILE A 42 0.55 14.69 8.08
C ILE A 42 -0.22 14.88 6.78
N VAL A 43 -1.34 14.17 6.61
CA VAL A 43 -2.07 14.16 5.32
C VAL A 43 -3.02 15.32 5.14
N GLU A 44 -3.47 15.94 6.23
CA GLU A 44 -4.31 17.14 6.19
C GLU A 44 -3.49 18.42 5.95
N ASP A 45 -2.19 18.39 6.29
CA ASP A 45 -1.26 19.45 5.95
C ASP A 45 -0.74 19.26 4.52
N LYS A 46 -1.19 20.15 3.61
CA LYS A 46 -0.80 20.11 2.20
C LYS A 46 0.72 20.17 2.00
N SER A 47 1.43 20.99 2.77
CA SER A 47 2.89 21.12 2.65
C SER A 47 3.60 19.82 3.05
N LYS A 48 3.21 19.23 4.19
CA LYS A 48 3.76 17.93 4.62
C LYS A 48 3.45 16.83 3.62
N ALA A 49 2.20 16.75 3.15
CA ALA A 49 1.75 15.76 2.19
C ALA A 49 2.51 15.85 0.86
N ASP A 50 2.64 17.05 0.31
CA ASP A 50 3.36 17.29 -0.94
C ASP A 50 4.85 16.93 -0.78
N SER A 51 5.45 17.23 0.38
CA SER A 51 6.87 17.00 0.61
C SER A 51 7.31 15.55 0.48
N TYR A 52 6.48 14.55 0.84
CA TYR A 52 6.83 13.14 0.64
C TYR A 52 6.29 12.57 -0.67
N LYS A 53 5.17 13.10 -1.20
CA LYS A 53 4.58 12.64 -2.46
C LYS A 53 5.45 12.99 -3.66
N GLN A 54 6.05 14.19 -3.68
CA GLN A 54 6.97 14.63 -4.75
C GLN A 54 8.27 13.80 -4.80
N GLN A 55 8.59 13.06 -3.74
CA GLN A 55 9.79 12.21 -3.66
C GLN A 55 9.56 10.77 -4.16
N ARG A 56 8.37 10.47 -4.71
CA ARG A 56 8.05 9.15 -5.30
C ARG A 56 8.84 8.98 -6.60
N GLY A 57 9.59 7.89 -6.71
CA GLY A 57 10.47 7.60 -7.86
C GLY A 57 11.89 8.17 -7.76
N LEU A 58 12.18 9.03 -6.77
CA LEU A 58 13.45 9.77 -6.68
C LEU A 58 14.46 9.19 -5.67
N GLY A 59 14.36 7.89 -5.34
CA GLY A 59 15.26 7.26 -4.36
C GLY A 59 15.06 7.75 -2.91
N GLY A 60 16.04 7.52 -2.02
CA GLY A 60 15.93 7.91 -0.60
C GLY A 60 15.04 6.98 0.26
N PHE A 61 15.07 5.67 -0.03
CA PHE A 61 14.50 4.68 0.87
C PHE A 61 15.41 4.46 2.08
N VAL A 62 14.81 4.29 3.25
CA VAL A 62 15.50 3.85 4.46
C VAL A 62 14.90 2.55 4.96
N ARG A 63 15.71 1.75 5.64
CA ARG A 63 15.26 0.54 6.34
C ARG A 63 14.30 0.92 7.47
N ALA A 64 13.19 0.20 7.58
CA ALA A 64 12.23 0.31 8.66
C ALA A 64 12.10 -1.04 9.41
N GLN A 65 11.20 -1.09 10.38
CA GLN A 65 10.80 -2.32 11.09
C GLN A 65 9.35 -2.67 10.75
N TRP A 66 8.99 -3.95 10.84
CA TRP A 66 7.63 -4.42 10.56
C TRP A 66 6.58 -3.71 11.41
N ASN A 67 6.82 -3.55 12.72
CA ASN A 67 5.88 -2.87 13.61
C ASN A 67 5.62 -1.42 13.18
N GLU A 68 6.67 -0.70 12.77
CA GLU A 68 6.56 0.69 12.32
C GLU A 68 5.75 0.82 11.02
N VAL A 69 6.01 -0.04 10.03
CA VAL A 69 5.26 0.02 8.76
C VAL A 69 3.83 -0.47 8.90
N ASN A 70 3.59 -1.49 9.73
CA ASN A 70 2.24 -2.00 9.98
C ASN A 70 1.38 -0.95 10.69
N GLU A 71 1.92 -0.23 11.68
CA GLU A 71 1.21 0.86 12.36
C GLU A 71 0.87 2.00 11.38
N ILE A 72 1.82 2.42 10.53
CA ILE A 72 1.57 3.45 9.49
C ILE A 72 0.44 3.02 8.55
N ILE A 73 0.49 1.79 8.02
CA ILE A 73 -0.50 1.28 7.06
C ILE A 73 -1.88 1.19 7.72
N ALA A 74 -1.95 0.64 8.93
CA ALA A 74 -3.20 0.52 9.67
C ALA A 74 -3.81 1.90 9.99
N ALA A 75 -3.00 2.84 10.50
CA ALA A 75 -3.44 4.20 10.79
C ALA A 75 -3.97 4.92 9.55
N ALA A 76 -3.26 4.78 8.42
CA ALA A 76 -3.68 5.35 7.15
C ALA A 76 -5.01 4.77 6.66
N ASN A 77 -5.21 3.46 6.78
CA ASN A 77 -6.45 2.78 6.38
C ASN A 77 -7.62 3.17 7.29
N VAL A 78 -7.41 3.22 8.62
CA VAL A 78 -8.43 3.65 9.59
C VAL A 78 -8.84 5.09 9.33
N TYR A 79 -7.88 6.02 9.21
CA TYR A 79 -8.16 7.42 8.91
C TYR A 79 -8.95 7.57 7.60
N THR A 80 -8.50 6.90 6.53
CA THR A 80 -9.13 7.02 5.21
C THR A 80 -10.55 6.48 5.24
N THR A 81 -10.75 5.31 5.85
CA THR A 81 -12.06 4.68 5.99
C THR A 81 -13.01 5.56 6.81
N LYS A 82 -12.54 6.08 7.95
CA LYS A 82 -13.34 6.93 8.84
C LYS A 82 -13.77 8.24 8.17
N LYS A 83 -12.87 8.87 7.40
CA LYS A 83 -13.10 10.22 6.86
C LYS A 83 -13.75 10.23 5.47
N TYR A 84 -13.45 9.25 4.63
CA TYR A 84 -13.84 9.26 3.21
C TYR A 84 -14.63 8.03 2.77
N GLY A 85 -14.74 7.01 3.62
CA GLY A 85 -15.37 5.73 3.30
C GLY A 85 -14.34 4.63 3.00
N PRO A 86 -14.70 3.36 3.23
CA PRO A 86 -13.80 2.23 3.07
C PRO A 86 -13.40 1.97 1.61
N ASP A 87 -14.26 2.35 0.66
CA ASP A 87 -14.03 2.24 -0.78
C ASP A 87 -12.92 3.16 -1.31
N ARG A 88 -12.40 4.09 -0.48
CA ARG A 88 -11.17 4.86 -0.78
C ARG A 88 -9.88 4.10 -0.44
N VAL A 89 -10.00 2.90 0.12
CA VAL A 89 -8.91 1.94 0.29
C VAL A 89 -9.03 0.88 -0.80
N VAL A 90 -8.08 0.87 -1.72
CA VAL A 90 -8.09 0.00 -2.91
C VAL A 90 -6.91 -0.95 -2.93
N GLY A 91 -7.09 -2.13 -3.52
CA GLY A 91 -6.00 -3.05 -3.81
C GLY A 91 -6.05 -3.60 -5.22
N PHE A 92 -4.88 -3.84 -5.78
CA PHE A 92 -4.68 -4.45 -7.08
C PHE A 92 -3.78 -5.68 -6.92
N SER A 93 -4.31 -6.85 -7.27
CA SER A 93 -3.56 -8.10 -7.32
C SER A 93 -4.15 -8.94 -8.46
N PRO A 94 -3.36 -9.34 -9.47
CA PRO A 94 -3.90 -10.02 -10.64
C PRO A 94 -3.82 -11.56 -10.52
N ILE A 95 -4.50 -12.26 -11.43
CA ILE A 95 -4.34 -13.69 -11.74
C ILE A 95 -4.24 -14.60 -10.49
N PRO A 96 -5.35 -14.79 -9.74
CA PRO A 96 -5.37 -15.67 -8.57
C PRO A 96 -4.94 -17.11 -8.89
N ALA A 97 -5.14 -17.57 -10.13
CA ALA A 97 -4.80 -18.94 -10.55
C ALA A 97 -3.30 -19.28 -10.41
N MET A 98 -2.40 -18.29 -10.47
CA MET A 98 -0.96 -18.53 -10.31
C MET A 98 -0.53 -18.72 -8.85
N SER A 99 -1.27 -18.14 -7.89
CA SER A 99 -0.97 -18.24 -6.46
C SER A 99 -2.18 -17.86 -5.59
N MET A 100 -3.14 -18.79 -5.48
CA MET A 100 -4.48 -18.53 -4.93
C MET A 100 -4.45 -17.89 -3.54
N VAL A 101 -3.67 -18.44 -2.61
CA VAL A 101 -3.60 -17.94 -1.23
C VAL A 101 -2.87 -16.60 -1.15
N SER A 102 -1.84 -16.39 -1.97
CA SER A 102 -1.12 -15.11 -2.05
C SER A 102 -2.03 -13.99 -2.52
N TYR A 103 -2.89 -14.25 -3.53
CA TYR A 103 -3.95 -13.32 -3.94
C TYR A 103 -4.98 -13.10 -2.81
N ALA A 104 -5.48 -14.18 -2.22
CA ALA A 104 -6.54 -14.14 -1.22
C ALA A 104 -6.13 -13.39 0.05
N ALA A 105 -4.83 -13.37 0.41
CA ALA A 105 -4.33 -12.65 1.58
C ALA A 105 -4.69 -11.15 1.54
N GLY A 106 -4.43 -10.48 0.41
CA GLY A 106 -4.77 -9.06 0.24
C GLY A 106 -6.27 -8.84 0.01
N ALA A 107 -6.88 -9.65 -0.86
CA ALA A 107 -8.30 -9.52 -1.20
C ALA A 107 -9.19 -9.71 0.03
N ARG A 108 -8.91 -10.72 0.88
CA ARG A 108 -9.65 -10.95 2.13
C ARG A 108 -9.55 -9.77 3.09
N TYR A 109 -8.35 -9.23 3.30
CA TYR A 109 -8.15 -8.07 4.17
C TYR A 109 -8.99 -6.88 3.70
N LEU A 110 -8.93 -6.55 2.41
CA LEU A 110 -9.67 -5.42 1.83
C LEU A 110 -11.18 -5.64 1.92
N SER A 111 -11.68 -6.80 1.49
CA SER A 111 -13.11 -7.10 1.53
C SER A 111 -13.68 -7.07 2.96
N LEU A 112 -12.91 -7.49 3.97
CA LEU A 112 -13.35 -7.43 5.38
C LEU A 112 -13.47 -5.99 5.90
N ILE A 113 -12.61 -5.07 5.45
CA ILE A 113 -12.69 -3.65 5.85
C ILE A 113 -13.60 -2.83 4.92
N GLY A 114 -14.21 -3.45 3.90
CA GLY A 114 -15.04 -2.79 2.89
C GLY A 114 -14.27 -2.08 1.77
N GLY A 115 -12.96 -2.35 1.63
CA GLY A 115 -12.12 -1.83 0.56
C GLY A 115 -12.42 -2.47 -0.80
N HIS A 116 -12.02 -1.78 -1.89
CA HIS A 116 -12.34 -2.20 -3.25
C HIS A 116 -11.19 -3.02 -3.89
N CYS A 117 -11.53 -4.21 -4.38
CA CYS A 117 -10.62 -5.08 -5.14
C CYS A 117 -10.75 -4.80 -6.64
N LEU A 118 -9.68 -4.34 -7.26
CA LEU A 118 -9.66 -4.01 -8.70
C LEU A 118 -9.60 -5.27 -9.58
N SER A 119 -10.26 -5.22 -10.74
CA SER A 119 -10.20 -6.26 -11.77
C SER A 119 -8.84 -6.26 -12.50
N PHE A 120 -8.54 -7.37 -13.19
CA PHE A 120 -7.29 -7.51 -13.95
C PHE A 120 -7.51 -8.00 -15.39
N TYR A 121 -8.53 -8.81 -15.67
CA TYR A 121 -8.63 -9.54 -16.93
C TYR A 121 -9.06 -8.64 -18.09
N ASP A 122 -10.04 -7.78 -17.85
CA ASP A 122 -10.42 -6.64 -18.68
C ASP A 122 -9.29 -5.61 -18.78
N TRP A 123 -8.66 -5.26 -17.66
CA TRP A 123 -7.58 -4.28 -17.61
C TRP A 123 -6.34 -4.69 -18.43
N TYR A 124 -6.01 -5.97 -18.44
CA TYR A 124 -4.91 -6.52 -19.24
C TYR A 124 -5.31 -6.80 -20.69
N CYS A 125 -6.56 -6.52 -21.08
CA CYS A 125 -7.12 -6.88 -22.38
C CYS A 125 -7.06 -8.39 -22.67
N ASP A 126 -7.02 -9.22 -21.63
CA ASP A 126 -7.05 -10.68 -21.75
C ASP A 126 -8.50 -11.19 -21.81
N LEU A 127 -9.48 -10.42 -21.32
CA LEU A 127 -10.91 -10.70 -21.44
C LEU A 127 -11.34 -10.52 -22.92
N PRO A 128 -11.79 -11.58 -23.61
CA PRO A 128 -12.31 -11.45 -24.97
C PRO A 128 -13.79 -11.01 -24.94
N PRO A 129 -14.13 -9.73 -25.22
CA PRO A 129 -15.51 -9.25 -25.03
C PRO A 129 -16.51 -9.85 -26.03
N ALA A 130 -16.01 -10.42 -27.13
CA ALA A 130 -16.79 -10.96 -28.24
C ALA A 130 -17.02 -12.49 -28.17
N SER A 131 -16.79 -13.16 -27.02
CA SER A 131 -16.91 -14.63 -26.90
C SER A 131 -18.23 -15.07 -26.22
N PRO A 132 -18.95 -16.05 -26.81
CA PRO A 132 -18.70 -16.68 -28.10
C PRO A 132 -19.06 -15.72 -29.25
N GLN A 133 -18.31 -15.81 -30.34
CA GLN A 133 -18.60 -15.07 -31.57
C GLN A 133 -20.03 -15.36 -32.02
N ILE A 134 -20.77 -14.31 -32.42
CA ILE A 134 -22.00 -14.43 -33.22
C ILE A 134 -21.59 -14.79 -34.66
#